data_AF-A0A392QY33-F1
#
_entry.id   AF-A0A392QY33-F1
#
_cell.length_a   1.000
_cell.length_b   1.000
_cell.length_c   1.000
_cell.angle_alpha   90.00
_cell.angle_beta   90.00
_cell.angle_gamma   90.00
#
_symmetry.space_group_name_H-M   'P 1'
#
loop_
_entity.id
_entity.type
_entity.pdbx_description
1 polymer ?
#
loop_
_entity_poly.entity_id
_entity_poly.type
_entity_poly.pdbx_seq_one_letter_code
_entity_poly.pdbx_strand_id
1 'polypeptide(L)' 'VFRLQVNNGIPIKSWFDDPLDCALMSLLPFLETLADADDVRPIIAKRYGNKE' A
#
# COMPACT_ATOMS: atom_id res chain seq x y z
N VAL A 1 1.42 7.88 -8.72
CA VAL A 1 2.35 8.95 -8.28
C VAL A 1 3.21 8.40 -7.16
N PHE A 2 4.45 7.99 -7.45
CA PHE A 2 5.57 7.74 -6.52
C PHE A 2 6.81 7.24 -7.32
N ARG A 3 6.98 7.75 -8.56
CA ARG A 3 7.87 7.15 -9.57
C ARG A 3 9.34 7.10 -9.19
N LEU A 4 9.80 8.03 -8.34
CA LEU A 4 11.20 8.09 -7.88
C LEU A 4 11.44 7.26 -6.61
N GLN A 5 10.38 6.79 -5.94
CA GLN A 5 10.44 6.06 -4.68
C GLN A 5 9.41 4.92 -4.66
N VAL A 6 9.45 4.07 -5.68
CA VAL A 6 8.42 3.04 -5.91
C VAL A 6 8.20 2.12 -4.71
N ASN A 7 9.26 1.75 -4.00
CA ASN A 7 9.18 0.87 -2.83
C ASN A 7 8.68 1.56 -1.55
N ASN A 8 8.43 2.88 -1.59
CA ASN A 8 7.79 3.63 -0.51
C ASN A 8 6.32 3.93 -0.82
N GLY A 9 5.84 3.60 -2.02
CA GLY A 9 4.47 3.82 -2.44
C GLY A 9 3.60 2.60 -2.21
N ILE A 10 2.42 2.80 -1.63
CA ILE A 10 1.36 1.78 -1.61
C ILE A 10 0.28 2.24 -2.59
N PRO A 11 0.03 1.51 -3.70
CA PRO A 11 -1.06 1.83 -4.60
C PRO A 11 -2.40 1.54 -3.93
N ILE A 12 -3.37 2.43 -4.13
CA ILE A 12 -4.75 2.28 -3.68
C ILE A 12 -5.70 2.60 -4.82
N LYS A 13 -6.89 1.98 -4.82
CA LYS A 13 -7.93 2.31 -5.79
C LYS A 13 -8.38 3.75 -5.60
N SER A 14 -8.55 4.46 -6.72
CA SER A 14 -9.19 5.78 -6.70
C SER A 14 -10.65 5.64 -6.27
N TRP A 15 -11.10 6.59 -5.46
CA TRP A 15 -12.47 6.65 -4.97
C TRP A 15 -13.34 7.55 -5.87
N PHE A 16 -14.59 7.15 -6.12
CA PHE A 16 -15.54 7.83 -7.02
C PHE A 16 -16.97 7.77 -6.46
N ASP A 17 -17.21 8.42 -5.31
CA ASP A 17 -18.54 8.58 -4.69
C ASP A 17 -19.30 7.28 -4.36
N ASP A 18 -18.63 6.12 -4.35
CA ASP A 18 -19.24 4.84 -3.94
C ASP A 18 -19.35 4.77 -2.41
N PRO A 19 -20.58 4.74 -1.84
CA PRO A 19 -20.78 4.66 -0.40
C PRO A 19 -20.43 3.28 0.19
N LEU A 20 -20.22 2.26 -0.65
CA LEU A 20 -19.79 0.93 -0.23
C LEU A 20 -18.27 0.74 -0.33
N ASP A 21 -17.52 1.74 -0.80
CA ASP A 21 -16.06 1.63 -0.89
C ASP A 21 -15.45 1.46 0.50
N CYS A 22 -14.62 0.43 0.62
CA CYS A 22 -13.90 0.09 1.84
C CYS A 22 -12.39 0.01 1.63
N ALA A 23 -11.85 0.64 0.57
CA ALA A 23 -10.45 0.51 0.18
C ALA A 23 -9.49 0.93 1.31
N LEU A 24 -9.81 2.00 2.04
CA LEU A 24 -9.03 2.43 3.20
C LEU A 24 -9.05 1.41 4.34
N MET A 25 -10.22 0.87 4.68
CA MET A 25 -10.37 -0.15 5.73
C MET A 25 -9.60 -1.43 5.36
N SER A 26 -9.65 -1.83 4.09
CA SER A 26 -8.91 -3.01 3.60
C SER A 26 -7.39 -2.86 3.71
N LEU A 27 -6.89 -1.63 3.86
CA LEU A 27 -5.47 -1.34 4.00
C LEU A 27 -4.97 -1.53 5.44
N LEU A 28 -5.86 -1.41 6.44
CA LEU A 28 -5.49 -1.45 7.86
C LEU A 28 -4.69 -2.70 8.25
N PRO A 29 -5.11 -3.93 7.90
CA PRO A 29 -4.35 -5.12 8.28
C PRO A 29 -2.93 -5.14 7.68
N PHE A 30 -2.74 -4.51 6.51
CA PHE A 30 -1.41 -4.39 5.93
C PHE A 30 -0.57 -3.33 6.64
N LEU A 31 -1.13 -2.16 6.94
CA LEU A 31 -0.43 -1.09 7.66
C LEU A 31 0.00 -1.53 9.06
N GLU A 32 -0.82 -2.33 9.74
CA GLU A 32 -0.48 -2.94 11.02
C GLU A 32 0.80 -3.79 10.93
N THR A 33 0.98 -4.56 9.84
CA THR A 33 2.22 -5.33 9.63
C THR A 33 3.46 -4.46 9.41
N LEU A 34 3.29 -3.20 9.01
CA LEU A 34 4.39 -2.27 8.78
C LEU A 34 4.76 -1.50 10.06
N ALA A 35 3.85 -1.39 11.03
CA ALA A 35 4.04 -0.57 12.22
C ALA A 35 5.24 -1.01 13.08
N ASP A 36 5.52 -2.31 13.11
CA ASP A 36 6.61 -2.91 13.89
C ASP A 36 7.90 -3.13 13.07
N ALA A 37 7.94 -2.72 11.80
CA ALA A 37 9.08 -2.97 10.92
C ALA A 37 10.09 -1.81 10.96
N ASP A 38 11.38 -2.14 11.16
CA ASP A 38 12.48 -1.17 11.10
C ASP A 38 12.67 -0.59 9.68
N ASP A 39 12.42 -1.40 8.64
CA ASP A 39 12.42 -0.97 7.24
C ASP A 39 11.23 -1.58 6.52
N VAL A 40 10.29 -0.72 6.12
CA VAL A 40 9.05 -1.12 5.43
C VAL A 40 9.26 -1.43 3.95
N ARG A 41 10.33 -0.93 3.33
CA ARG A 41 10.53 -0.99 1.86
C ARG A 41 10.58 -2.43 1.31
N PRO A 42 11.26 -3.41 1.96
CA PRO A 42 11.24 -4.79 1.50
C PRO A 42 9.84 -5.43 1.59
N ILE A 43 9.04 -5.06 2.60
CA ILE A 43 7.69 -5.60 2.82
C ILE A 43 6.73 -5.04 1.76
N ILE A 44 6.79 -3.73 1.51
CA ILE A 44 6.03 -3.04 0.46
C ILE A 44 6.41 -3.59 -0.91
N ALA A 45 7.71 -3.73 -1.21
CA ALA A 45 8.19 -4.29 -2.47
C ALA A 45 7.75 -5.76 -2.67
N LYS A 46 7.71 -6.58 -1.61
CA LYS A 46 7.21 -7.96 -1.71
C LYS A 46 5.73 -8.03 -2.09
N ARG A 47 4.91 -7.07 -1.61
CA ARG A 47 3.46 -7.05 -1.84
C ARG A 47 3.06 -6.34 -3.13
N TYR A 48 3.73 -5.24 -3.46
CA TYR A 48 3.35 -4.33 -4.55
C TYR A 48 4.47 -4.05 -5.56
N GLY A 49 5.69 -4.53 -5.32
CA GLY A 49 6.77 -4.44 -6.29
C GLY A 49 6.41 -5.26 -7.53
N ASN A 50 6.50 -4.63 -8.69
CA ASN A 50 6.31 -5.31 -9.97
C ASN A 50 7.26 -6.51 -10.03
N LYS A 51 6.71 -7.72 -10.14
CA LYS A 51 7.38 -8.78 -10.88
C LYS A 51 7.25 -8.37 -12.34
N GLU A 52 8.31 -7.78 -12.89
CA GLU A 52 8.55 -8.09 -14.30
C GLU A 52 8.80 -9.59 -14.43
#